data_AF-A0ABD0J689-F1
#
_entry.id   AF-A0ABD0J689-F1
#
_cell.length_a   1.000
_cell.length_b   1.000
_cell.length_c   1.000
_cell.angle_alpha   90.00
_cell.angle_beta   90.00
_cell.angle_gamma   90.00
#
_symmetry.space_group_name_H-M   'P 1'
#
loop_
_entity.id
_entity.type
_entity.pdbx_description
1 polymer ?
#
loop_
_entity_poly.entity_id
_entity_poly.type
_entity_poly.pdbx_seq_one_letter_code
_entity_poly.pdbx_strand_id
1 'polypeptide(L)'
;MKSHPAQVVITVVIAALALGAGLIIGYLLRAPGGMGDSGVHGNLTPLELMSAADNQSVAGMFERCRKTARKDPAIKGYLLDREMEACHAASCLVDLPNTYVVYKLGSGAIDIDGKLEERAWKDVAWTEPFVDIRGEGQPEPRFETRVKLRWDDRNLYVGAYLQEYAVWANRTLHDTTIYQDNSFQVLFDTSQSNHKYKEVSINALGIVSDIMLTRPYMDDGEPLSFWESDVVRAVHIDGPVNDPSRRNRYWTVEMAIPFKQLYAGLGRTEGDVPKDREIWRANFMRTEWQTEVVGSKYLKKLDKEADFWVWQPHGVANLHLPDKWGLIQFREVAINSTTFQPDKKWVTINALLDVYRAQKAYKAVTGRYTEKKDQLHLPPYTLSKRCIRDLDIKLDWGGFRVTARPAEEFLEDGHTRTDRFVWFGEEKENFF
;
A
#
# COMPACT_ATOMS: atom_id res chain seq x y z
N MET A 1 33.62 -17.10 -29.92
CA MET A 1 32.19 -16.81 -30.15
C MET A 1 31.91 -15.42 -29.60
N LYS A 2 31.53 -14.48 -30.48
CA LYS A 2 31.31 -13.07 -30.14
C LYS A 2 29.98 -12.94 -29.39
N SER A 3 30.00 -12.41 -28.17
CA SER A 3 28.81 -12.04 -27.40
C SER A 3 28.16 -10.78 -27.99
N HIS A 4 26.87 -10.85 -28.32
CA HIS A 4 26.10 -9.69 -28.77
C HIS A 4 25.48 -8.96 -27.57
N PRO A 5 25.83 -7.68 -27.31
CA PRO A 5 25.27 -6.89 -26.21
C PRO A 5 23.80 -6.46 -26.41
N ALA A 6 23.17 -6.84 -27.52
CA ALA A 6 21.81 -6.45 -27.86
C ALA A 6 20.71 -7.21 -27.09
N GLN A 7 20.99 -8.39 -26.52
CA GLN A 7 19.97 -9.17 -25.79
C GLN A 7 19.69 -8.65 -24.38
N VAL A 8 20.64 -7.96 -23.74
CA VAL A 8 20.46 -7.44 -22.36
C VAL A 8 19.59 -6.17 -22.33
N VAL A 9 19.66 -5.35 -23.38
CA VAL A 9 18.89 -4.09 -23.46
C VAL A 9 17.42 -4.33 -23.82
N ILE A 10 17.13 -5.39 -24.60
CA ILE A 10 15.75 -5.70 -25.03
C ILE A 10 14.91 -6.29 -23.88
N THR A 11 15.52 -7.04 -22.95
CA THR A 11 14.78 -7.63 -21.81
C THR A 11 14.40 -6.60 -20.74
N VAL A 12 15.20 -5.55 -20.53
CA VAL A 12 14.90 -4.46 -19.58
C VAL A 12 13.73 -3.60 -20.10
N VAL A 13 13.68 -3.36 -21.41
CA VAL A 13 12.62 -2.56 -22.04
C VAL A 13 11.29 -3.34 -22.10
N ILE A 14 11.30 -4.66 -22.28
CA ILE A 14 10.07 -5.47 -22.30
C ILE A 14 9.47 -5.65 -20.90
N ALA A 15 10.27 -5.73 -19.83
CA ALA A 15 9.74 -5.77 -18.46
C ALA A 15 9.10 -4.44 -18.03
N ALA A 16 9.63 -3.30 -18.50
CA ALA A 16 9.02 -1.98 -18.28
C ALA A 16 7.78 -1.75 -19.16
N LEU A 17 7.74 -2.28 -20.38
CA LEU A 17 6.62 -2.10 -21.33
C LEU A 17 5.46 -3.09 -21.13
N ALA A 18 5.71 -4.29 -20.61
CA ALA A 18 4.65 -5.27 -20.30
C ALA A 18 3.72 -4.80 -19.17
N LEU A 19 4.19 -3.87 -18.31
CA LEU A 19 3.36 -3.19 -17.30
C LEU A 19 2.62 -1.95 -17.85
N GLY A 20 3.04 -1.41 -19.00
CA GLY A 20 2.63 -0.07 -19.45
C GLY A 20 1.49 0.01 -20.46
N ALA A 21 1.38 -0.92 -21.42
CA ALA A 21 0.53 -0.68 -22.60
C ALA A 21 -0.78 -1.50 -22.67
N GLY A 22 -0.84 -2.69 -22.06
CA GLY A 22 -2.02 -3.57 -22.12
C GLY A 22 -3.08 -3.33 -21.04
N LEU A 23 -2.73 -2.60 -19.97
CA LEU A 23 -3.56 -2.45 -18.76
C LEU A 23 -4.43 -1.19 -18.75
N ILE A 24 -4.20 -0.22 -19.64
CA ILE A 24 -4.89 1.09 -19.59
C ILE A 24 -6.41 0.94 -19.79
N ILE A 25 -6.88 -0.04 -20.57
CA ILE A 25 -8.32 -0.21 -20.84
C ILE A 25 -9.01 -1.02 -19.74
N GLY A 26 -8.37 -2.07 -19.20
CA GLY A 26 -8.92 -2.86 -18.08
C GLY A 26 -8.89 -2.12 -16.73
N TYR A 27 -7.89 -1.26 -16.53
CA TYR A 27 -7.71 -0.45 -15.31
C TYR A 27 -8.74 0.68 -15.16
N LEU A 28 -9.30 1.17 -16.27
CA LEU A 28 -10.23 2.31 -16.29
C LEU A 28 -11.70 1.91 -16.44
N LEU A 29 -11.97 0.65 -16.79
CA LEU A 29 -13.30 0.10 -16.96
C LEU A 29 -13.58 -1.00 -15.93
N ARG A 30 -13.53 -0.66 -14.64
CA ARG A 30 -14.33 -1.44 -13.67
C ARG A 30 -15.75 -0.93 -13.77
N ALA A 31 -16.63 -1.71 -14.42
CA ALA A 31 -18.06 -1.50 -14.30
C ALA A 31 -18.44 -1.48 -12.80
N PRO A 32 -19.42 -0.68 -12.37
CA PRO A 32 -19.93 -0.76 -11.00
C PRO A 32 -20.39 -2.20 -10.79
N GLY A 33 -19.79 -2.89 -9.82
CA GLY A 33 -20.09 -4.29 -9.55
C GLY A 33 -21.60 -4.47 -9.34
N GLY A 34 -22.22 -5.26 -10.21
CA GLY A 34 -23.54 -5.80 -9.95
C GLY A 34 -23.47 -6.76 -8.77
N MET A 35 -24.41 -6.60 -7.84
CA MET A 35 -24.65 -7.55 -6.74
C MET A 35 -24.84 -8.96 -7.29
N GLY A 36 -23.86 -9.82 -7.07
CA GLY A 36 -24.02 -11.26 -7.11
C GLY A 36 -24.13 -11.77 -5.67
N ASP A 37 -25.34 -12.15 -5.29
CA ASP A 37 -25.64 -12.78 -4.00
C ASP A 37 -25.05 -14.19 -3.98
N SER A 38 -23.96 -14.41 -3.26
CA SER A 38 -23.50 -15.76 -2.89
C SER A 38 -22.53 -15.77 -1.71
N GLY A 39 -22.97 -16.39 -0.61
CA GLY A 39 -22.12 -17.30 0.15
C GLY A 39 -21.21 -16.69 1.21
N VAL A 40 -21.69 -16.72 2.46
CA VAL A 40 -20.95 -16.53 3.71
C VAL A 40 -19.68 -17.40 3.77
N HIS A 41 -18.50 -16.79 3.82
CA HIS A 41 -17.34 -17.25 4.60
C HIS A 41 -16.53 -16.03 5.08
N GLY A 42 -16.35 -15.95 6.40
CA GLY A 42 -16.00 -14.72 7.10
C GLY A 42 -14.56 -14.28 6.94
N ASN A 43 -14.38 -13.08 6.39
CA ASN A 43 -13.33 -12.16 6.76
C ASN A 43 -14.01 -10.86 7.21
N LEU A 44 -13.65 -10.38 8.40
CA LEU A 44 -14.29 -9.20 8.98
C LEU A 44 -13.97 -7.97 8.12
N THR A 45 -15.01 -7.28 7.66
CA THR A 45 -14.90 -6.00 6.94
C THR A 45 -14.29 -4.93 7.86
N PRO A 46 -13.68 -3.84 7.33
CA PRO A 46 -13.22 -2.71 8.13
C PRO A 46 -14.31 -2.12 9.05
N LEU A 47 -15.59 -2.24 8.65
CA LEU A 47 -16.76 -1.91 9.46
C LEU A 47 -16.91 -2.79 10.72
N GLU A 48 -16.55 -4.06 10.63
CA GLU A 48 -16.56 -5.00 11.76
C GLU A 48 -15.36 -4.78 12.69
N LEU A 49 -14.21 -4.35 12.16
CA LEU A 49 -13.06 -3.91 12.95
C LEU A 49 -13.35 -2.62 13.75
N MET A 50 -14.17 -1.71 13.21
CA MET A 50 -14.66 -0.54 13.95
C MET A 50 -15.69 -0.91 15.04
N SER A 51 -16.32 -2.09 14.98
CA SER A 51 -17.32 -2.54 15.95
C SER A 51 -16.73 -3.17 17.22
N ALA A 52 -15.44 -3.52 17.22
CA ALA A 52 -14.79 -4.11 18.38
C ALA A 52 -14.55 -3.12 19.54
N ALA A 53 -14.84 -1.82 19.33
CA ALA A 53 -14.67 -0.77 20.34
C ALA A 53 -15.93 0.07 20.61
N ASP A 54 -17.10 -0.23 20.02
CA ASP A 54 -18.32 0.51 20.34
C ASP A 54 -19.57 -0.36 20.14
N ASN A 55 -20.54 -0.22 21.05
CA ASN A 55 -21.66 -1.14 21.28
C ASN A 55 -22.78 -1.04 20.21
N GLN A 56 -22.44 -0.90 18.93
CA GLN A 56 -23.37 -0.72 17.82
C GLN A 56 -23.03 -1.64 16.66
N SER A 57 -23.84 -2.69 16.46
CA SER A 57 -23.66 -3.63 15.34
C SER A 57 -23.64 -2.93 13.97
N VAL A 58 -22.88 -3.49 13.03
CA VAL A 58 -22.78 -3.04 11.62
C VAL A 58 -24.16 -2.88 10.97
N ALA A 59 -25.07 -3.81 11.21
CA ALA A 59 -26.46 -3.73 10.76
C ALA A 59 -27.19 -2.49 11.32
N GLY A 60 -26.96 -2.14 12.59
CA GLY A 60 -27.49 -0.93 13.20
C GLY A 60 -26.91 0.35 12.60
N MET A 61 -25.62 0.34 12.21
CA MET A 61 -24.98 1.45 11.52
C MET A 61 -25.58 1.68 10.13
N PHE A 62 -25.73 0.63 9.33
CA PHE A 62 -26.38 0.71 8.02
C PHE A 62 -27.83 1.19 8.12
N GLU A 63 -28.59 0.75 9.12
CA GLU A 63 -29.97 1.21 9.28
C GLU A 63 -30.07 2.69 9.70
N ARG A 64 -29.20 3.16 10.61
CA ARG A 64 -29.10 4.59 10.94
C ARG A 64 -28.70 5.42 9.73
N CYS A 65 -27.75 4.91 8.96
CA CYS A 65 -27.25 5.52 7.76
C CYS A 65 -28.34 5.64 6.70
N ARG A 66 -29.06 4.56 6.39
CA ARG A 66 -30.22 4.54 5.48
C ARG A 66 -31.30 5.53 5.90
N LYS A 67 -31.63 5.59 7.20
CA LYS A 67 -32.58 6.58 7.74
C LYS A 67 -32.11 8.02 7.52
N THR A 68 -30.81 8.27 7.66
CA THR A 68 -30.21 9.59 7.47
C THR A 68 -30.21 9.99 6.00
N ALA A 69 -29.77 9.10 5.11
CA ALA A 69 -29.78 9.31 3.66
C ALA A 69 -31.20 9.57 3.13
N ARG A 70 -32.24 8.89 3.65
CA ARG A 70 -33.63 9.11 3.24
C ARG A 70 -34.17 10.50 3.56
N LYS A 71 -33.63 11.15 4.60
CA LYS A 71 -34.04 12.49 5.06
C LYS A 71 -33.27 13.61 4.37
N ASP A 72 -32.12 13.30 3.76
CA ASP A 72 -31.24 14.27 3.11
C ASP A 72 -31.58 14.38 1.61
N PRO A 73 -32.12 15.52 1.13
CA PRO A 73 -32.50 15.67 -0.28
C PRO A 73 -31.32 15.50 -1.25
N ALA A 74 -30.09 15.80 -0.81
CA ALA A 74 -28.89 15.65 -1.63
C ALA A 74 -28.41 14.20 -1.74
N ILE A 75 -28.79 13.33 -0.80
CA ILE A 75 -28.30 11.94 -0.73
C ILE A 75 -29.39 10.93 -1.09
N LYS A 76 -30.67 11.26 -0.85
CA LYS A 76 -31.82 10.37 -1.06
C LYS A 76 -31.86 9.76 -2.48
N GLY A 77 -31.44 10.51 -3.50
CA GLY A 77 -31.40 10.05 -4.89
C GLY A 77 -30.48 8.85 -5.12
N TYR A 78 -29.47 8.64 -4.28
CA TYR A 78 -28.49 7.55 -4.44
C TYR A 78 -28.92 6.22 -3.79
N LEU A 79 -29.99 6.22 -2.98
CA LEU A 79 -30.44 5.04 -2.24
C LEU A 79 -31.09 3.96 -3.12
N LEU A 80 -31.54 4.30 -4.33
CA LEU A 80 -32.25 3.34 -5.19
C LEU A 80 -31.30 2.35 -5.86
N ASP A 81 -30.09 2.81 -6.23
CA ASP A 81 -29.14 2.01 -7.01
C ASP A 81 -27.78 1.82 -6.31
N ARG A 82 -27.46 2.60 -5.26
CA ARG A 82 -26.13 2.66 -4.64
C ARG A 82 -26.18 2.86 -3.12
N GLU A 83 -26.82 1.93 -2.41
CA GLU A 83 -27.02 2.04 -0.95
C GLU A 83 -25.72 2.30 -0.17
N MET A 84 -24.61 1.64 -0.54
CA MET A 84 -23.30 1.84 0.11
C MET A 84 -22.74 3.24 -0.13
N GLU A 85 -22.84 3.76 -1.35
CA GLU A 85 -22.38 5.11 -1.69
C GLU A 85 -23.24 6.19 -1.03
N ALA A 86 -24.56 5.99 -1.00
CA ALA A 86 -25.47 6.81 -0.21
C ALA A 86 -25.08 6.79 1.26
N CYS A 87 -24.57 5.65 1.74
CA CYS A 87 -24.13 5.52 3.10
C CYS A 87 -22.84 6.24 3.44
N HIS A 88 -21.82 6.11 2.59
CA HIS A 88 -20.59 6.91 2.71
C HIS A 88 -20.89 8.40 2.70
N ALA A 89 -21.84 8.84 1.86
CA ALA A 89 -22.26 10.24 1.84
C ALA A 89 -22.95 10.69 3.12
N ALA A 90 -23.75 9.82 3.75
CA ALA A 90 -24.46 10.15 4.99
C ALA A 90 -23.56 10.10 6.23
N SER A 91 -22.58 9.19 6.27
CA SER A 91 -21.71 8.99 7.45
C SER A 91 -20.36 9.69 7.36
N CYS A 92 -19.91 10.03 6.15
CA CYS A 92 -18.52 10.42 5.85
C CYS A 92 -17.48 9.36 6.23
N LEU A 93 -17.92 8.11 6.45
CA LEU A 93 -17.05 6.97 6.66
C LEU A 93 -16.74 6.36 5.31
N VAL A 94 -15.47 6.45 4.91
CA VAL A 94 -14.92 5.78 3.74
C VAL A 94 -14.09 4.60 4.25
N ASP A 95 -14.22 3.45 3.60
CA ASP A 95 -13.53 2.23 3.99
C ASP A 95 -12.02 2.47 4.14
N LEU A 96 -11.45 1.82 5.16
CA LEU A 96 -10.02 1.79 5.38
C LEU A 96 -9.43 0.57 4.66
N PRO A 97 -8.22 0.67 4.11
CA PRO A 97 -7.46 -0.52 3.75
C PRO A 97 -7.04 -1.26 5.03
N ASN A 98 -6.26 -2.33 4.90
CA ASN A 98 -5.65 -2.99 6.05
C ASN A 98 -4.88 -1.99 6.91
N THR A 99 -5.05 -2.11 8.23
CA THR A 99 -4.47 -1.19 9.21
C THR A 99 -3.58 -1.94 10.20
N TYR A 100 -2.53 -1.29 10.70
CA TYR A 100 -1.66 -1.84 11.73
C TYR A 100 -1.19 -0.76 12.70
N VAL A 101 -1.16 -1.08 14.00
CA VAL A 101 -0.67 -0.17 15.04
C VAL A 101 0.77 -0.51 15.40
N VAL A 102 1.68 0.45 15.21
CA VAL A 102 3.12 0.30 15.47
C VAL A 102 3.45 0.87 16.84
N TYR A 103 3.70 -0.01 17.80
CA TYR A 103 4.00 0.38 19.18
C TYR A 103 5.48 0.67 19.37
N LYS A 104 5.78 1.80 20.04
CA LYS A 104 7.15 2.18 20.39
C LYS A 104 7.78 1.12 21.31
N LEU A 105 9.08 0.89 21.19
CA LEU A 105 9.83 0.06 22.12
C LEU A 105 9.85 0.74 23.49
N GLY A 106 9.63 -0.05 24.54
CA GLY A 106 9.88 0.37 25.92
C GLY A 106 11.36 0.25 26.24
N SER A 107 11.70 -0.38 27.37
CA SER A 107 13.10 -0.67 27.74
C SER A 107 13.73 -1.86 27.02
N GLY A 108 13.02 -2.48 26.07
CA GLY A 108 13.50 -3.65 25.32
C GLY A 108 14.26 -3.24 24.07
N ALA A 109 15.28 -4.03 23.70
CA ALA A 109 15.98 -3.90 22.43
C ALA A 109 15.59 -5.06 21.49
N ILE A 110 15.74 -4.82 20.19
CA ILE A 110 15.71 -5.85 19.15
C ILE A 110 17.15 -6.01 18.66
N ASP A 111 17.69 -7.21 18.82
CA ASP A 111 18.96 -7.59 18.19
C ASP A 111 18.64 -8.09 16.78
N ILE A 112 19.32 -7.57 15.76
CA ILE A 112 19.01 -7.91 14.36
C ILE A 112 19.80 -9.17 14.00
N ASP A 113 19.29 -10.32 14.42
CA ASP A 113 19.90 -11.64 14.23
C ASP A 113 19.14 -12.54 13.24
N GLY A 114 17.98 -12.05 12.78
CA GLY A 114 17.11 -12.67 11.78
C GLY A 114 16.02 -13.52 12.40
N LYS A 115 15.99 -13.71 13.72
CA LYS A 115 14.98 -14.51 14.44
C LYS A 115 13.98 -13.58 15.11
N LEU A 116 12.74 -14.04 15.22
CA LEU A 116 11.64 -13.25 15.80
C LEU A 116 11.28 -13.76 17.21
N GLU A 117 12.29 -14.00 18.04
CA GLU A 117 12.16 -14.70 19.32
C GLU A 117 12.13 -13.75 20.53
N GLU A 118 12.57 -12.51 20.34
CA GLU A 118 12.60 -11.46 21.34
C GLU A 118 11.19 -11.16 21.85
N ARG A 119 11.12 -10.78 23.12
CA ARG A 119 9.87 -10.32 23.71
C ARG A 119 9.27 -9.13 22.94
N ALA A 120 10.11 -8.25 22.40
CA ALA A 120 9.68 -7.12 21.58
C ALA A 120 8.81 -7.54 20.37
N TRP A 121 9.09 -8.71 19.78
CA TRP A 121 8.27 -9.29 18.71
C TRP A 121 7.08 -10.07 19.25
N LYS A 122 7.28 -10.87 20.30
CA LYS A 122 6.20 -11.70 20.88
C LYS A 122 5.03 -10.89 21.44
N ASP A 123 5.29 -9.68 21.93
CA ASP A 123 4.28 -8.84 22.59
C ASP A 123 3.32 -8.16 21.59
N VAL A 124 3.66 -8.06 20.30
CA VAL A 124 2.81 -7.44 19.27
C VAL A 124 2.16 -8.46 18.34
N ALA A 125 0.98 -8.12 17.83
CA ALA A 125 0.23 -8.94 16.88
C ALA A 125 0.90 -8.98 15.50
N TRP A 126 0.67 -10.07 14.76
CA TRP A 126 0.99 -10.13 13.33
C TRP A 126 0.02 -9.27 12.51
N THR A 127 0.43 -8.81 11.34
CA THR A 127 -0.51 -8.42 10.29
C THR A 127 -1.37 -9.62 9.88
N GLU A 128 -2.48 -9.33 9.18
CA GLU A 128 -3.15 -10.37 8.40
C GLU A 128 -2.20 -11.02 7.40
N PRO A 129 -2.41 -12.31 7.06
CA PRO A 129 -1.67 -13.00 6.01
C PRO A 129 -1.73 -12.26 4.68
N PHE A 130 -0.68 -12.41 3.88
CA PHE A 130 -0.66 -11.83 2.54
C PHE A 130 -1.71 -12.52 1.65
N VAL A 131 -2.17 -11.78 0.65
CA VAL A 131 -3.09 -12.22 -0.39
C VAL A 131 -2.51 -11.90 -1.77
N ASP A 132 -3.08 -12.43 -2.85
CA ASP A 132 -2.71 -12.00 -4.20
C ASP A 132 -2.90 -10.48 -4.36
N ILE A 133 -1.93 -9.81 -5.00
CA ILE A 133 -1.95 -8.37 -5.22
C ILE A 133 -3.19 -7.85 -5.96
N ARG A 134 -3.81 -8.69 -6.80
CA ARG A 134 -5.04 -8.37 -7.53
C ARG A 134 -6.29 -8.54 -6.64
N GLY A 135 -6.17 -9.17 -5.48
CA GLY A 135 -7.23 -9.31 -4.49
C GLY A 135 -8.26 -10.37 -4.82
N GLU A 136 -9.52 -10.06 -4.55
CA GLU A 136 -10.67 -10.98 -4.63
C GLU A 136 -10.76 -11.71 -5.98
N GLY A 137 -11.14 -12.99 -5.93
CA GLY A 137 -11.28 -13.86 -7.10
C GLY A 137 -9.96 -14.48 -7.59
N GLN A 138 -8.82 -14.15 -6.97
CA GLN A 138 -7.55 -14.85 -7.20
C GLN A 138 -7.34 -16.01 -6.23
N PRO A 139 -6.49 -16.99 -6.59
CA PRO A 139 -6.09 -18.05 -5.67
C PRO A 139 -5.42 -17.49 -4.41
N GLU A 140 -5.68 -18.12 -3.26
CA GLU A 140 -4.95 -17.83 -2.04
C GLU A 140 -3.46 -18.17 -2.19
N PRO A 141 -2.56 -17.42 -1.54
CA PRO A 141 -1.14 -17.75 -1.47
C PRO A 141 -0.87 -19.18 -1.01
N ARG A 142 0.03 -19.86 -1.71
CA ARG A 142 0.43 -21.25 -1.37
C ARG A 142 1.20 -21.33 -0.05
N PHE A 143 1.76 -20.21 0.38
CA PHE A 143 2.56 -20.11 1.59
C PHE A 143 2.19 -18.87 2.38
N GLU A 144 2.08 -19.03 3.70
CA GLU A 144 1.78 -17.93 4.58
C GLU A 144 2.95 -16.92 4.62
N THR A 145 2.62 -15.64 4.60
CA THR A 145 3.56 -14.54 4.85
C THR A 145 2.89 -13.50 5.71
N ARG A 146 3.55 -13.06 6.79
CA ARG A 146 3.03 -12.09 7.78
C ARG A 146 4.15 -11.19 8.31
N VAL A 147 3.79 -9.99 8.77
CA VAL A 147 4.75 -8.98 9.23
C VAL A 147 4.40 -8.48 10.64
N LYS A 148 5.42 -8.05 11.39
CA LYS A 148 5.33 -7.30 12.64
C LYS A 148 6.14 -6.02 12.52
N LEU A 149 5.67 -4.96 13.17
CA LEU A 149 6.36 -3.67 13.18
C LEU A 149 6.54 -3.18 14.62
N ARG A 150 7.71 -2.58 14.89
CA ARG A 150 8.03 -1.83 16.12
C ARG A 150 8.80 -0.57 15.74
N TRP A 151 8.96 0.37 16.65
CA TRP A 151 9.82 1.54 16.41
C TRP A 151 10.47 2.05 17.69
N ASP A 152 11.56 2.79 17.58
CA ASP A 152 12.17 3.54 18.67
C ASP A 152 12.51 4.97 18.23
N ASP A 153 13.40 5.67 18.93
CA ASP A 153 13.79 7.03 18.56
C ASP A 153 14.75 7.12 17.36
N ARG A 154 15.03 5.99 16.68
CA ARG A 154 16.00 5.94 15.57
C ARG A 154 15.50 5.16 14.37
N ASN A 155 14.81 4.04 14.57
CA ASN A 155 14.49 3.08 13.54
C ASN A 155 13.03 2.67 13.55
N LEU A 156 12.51 2.42 12.36
CA LEU A 156 11.40 1.50 12.14
C LEU A 156 11.96 0.07 12.07
N TYR A 157 11.42 -0.82 12.90
CA TYR A 157 11.76 -2.23 12.89
C TYR A 157 10.69 -3.03 12.15
N VAL A 158 11.14 -3.92 11.25
CA VAL A 158 10.27 -4.84 10.50
C VAL A 158 10.72 -6.27 10.76
N GLY A 159 9.80 -7.11 11.23
CA GLY A 159 9.99 -8.56 11.38
C GLY A 159 9.03 -9.30 10.47
N ALA A 160 9.54 -10.09 9.52
CA ALA A 160 8.71 -10.83 8.57
C ALA A 160 8.91 -12.34 8.73
N TYR A 161 7.81 -13.08 8.71
CA TYR A 161 7.80 -14.54 8.62
C TYR A 161 7.30 -14.95 7.25
N LEU A 162 8.06 -15.82 6.58
CA LEU A 162 7.74 -16.33 5.26
C LEU A 162 7.83 -17.86 5.28
N GLN A 163 6.69 -18.53 5.25
CA GLN A 163 6.66 -19.98 5.07
C GLN A 163 7.24 -20.32 3.70
N GLU A 164 8.16 -21.27 3.64
CA GLU A 164 8.81 -21.68 2.39
C GLU A 164 9.40 -23.08 2.55
N TYR A 165 9.18 -23.92 1.54
CA TYR A 165 9.69 -25.27 1.49
C TYR A 165 10.90 -25.42 0.57
N ALA A 166 11.11 -24.46 -0.33
CA ALA A 166 12.25 -24.36 -1.22
C ALA A 166 12.84 -22.96 -1.09
N VAL A 167 13.75 -22.77 -0.13
CA VAL A 167 14.41 -21.47 0.02
C VAL A 167 15.59 -21.39 -0.94
N TRP A 168 15.56 -20.43 -1.85
CA TRP A 168 16.56 -20.28 -2.89
C TRP A 168 16.82 -18.81 -3.23
N ALA A 169 18.09 -18.51 -3.48
CA ALA A 169 18.54 -17.18 -3.86
C ALA A 169 19.93 -17.24 -4.50
N ASN A 170 20.10 -16.58 -5.64
CA ASN A 170 21.34 -16.57 -6.42
C ASN A 170 21.91 -15.18 -6.65
N ARG A 171 21.14 -14.14 -6.33
CA ARG A 171 21.56 -12.74 -6.42
C ARG A 171 22.41 -12.38 -5.21
N THR A 172 23.64 -11.93 -5.46
CA THR A 172 24.65 -11.68 -4.42
C THR A 172 25.15 -10.23 -4.36
N LEU A 173 24.68 -9.38 -5.28
CA LEU A 173 25.13 -7.99 -5.39
C LEU A 173 24.03 -7.04 -4.91
N HIS A 174 24.43 -5.98 -4.20
CA HIS A 174 23.54 -4.87 -3.85
C HIS A 174 22.91 -4.26 -5.11
N ASP A 175 21.66 -3.82 -5.02
CA ASP A 175 20.88 -3.18 -6.11
C ASP A 175 20.76 -3.98 -7.41
N THR A 176 20.83 -5.30 -7.32
CA THR A 176 20.47 -6.18 -8.42
C THR A 176 18.96 -6.47 -8.43
N THR A 177 18.50 -7.14 -9.48
CA THR A 177 17.13 -7.65 -9.63
C THR A 177 16.77 -8.77 -8.64
N ILE A 178 16.74 -8.47 -7.34
CA ILE A 178 16.51 -9.43 -6.26
C ILE A 178 15.12 -10.05 -6.26
N TYR A 179 14.12 -9.41 -6.89
CA TYR A 179 12.80 -9.98 -7.14
C TYR A 179 12.84 -11.27 -7.97
N GLN A 180 14.00 -11.59 -8.55
CA GLN A 180 14.21 -12.84 -9.26
C GLN A 180 14.51 -14.03 -8.35
N ASP A 181 14.74 -13.84 -7.05
CA ASP A 181 14.90 -14.91 -6.06
C ASP A 181 13.65 -15.02 -5.17
N ASN A 182 13.66 -15.89 -4.14
CA ASN A 182 12.79 -15.66 -2.99
C ASN A 182 13.14 -14.30 -2.38
N SER A 183 12.17 -13.40 -2.35
CA SER A 183 12.39 -12.02 -1.92
C SER A 183 11.19 -11.44 -1.21
N PHE A 184 11.50 -10.50 -0.32
CA PHE A 184 10.56 -9.76 0.50
C PHE A 184 10.82 -8.26 0.31
N GLN A 185 9.76 -7.48 0.15
CA GLN A 185 9.82 -6.04 -0.09
C GLN A 185 8.98 -5.29 0.94
N VAL A 186 9.49 -4.16 1.43
CA VAL A 186 8.76 -3.21 2.27
C VAL A 186 8.69 -1.85 1.58
N LEU A 187 7.52 -1.22 1.64
CA LEU A 187 7.28 0.05 0.98
C LEU A 187 6.60 1.04 1.92
N PHE A 188 7.07 2.28 1.91
CA PHE A 188 6.60 3.34 2.81
C PHE A 188 6.44 4.68 2.09
N ASP A 189 5.24 5.24 2.18
CA ASP A 189 4.98 6.66 1.94
C ASP A 189 4.65 7.31 3.30
N THR A 190 5.68 7.96 3.85
CA THR A 190 5.66 8.53 5.20
C THR A 190 4.91 9.85 5.29
N SER A 191 4.58 10.45 4.13
CA SER A 191 3.86 11.72 4.01
C SER A 191 2.43 11.58 3.52
N GLN A 192 2.04 10.37 3.09
CA GLN A 192 0.79 10.06 2.40
C GLN A 192 0.56 10.90 1.12
N SER A 193 1.64 11.37 0.50
CA SER A 193 1.59 12.26 -0.66
C SER A 193 1.60 11.54 -2.02
N ASN A 194 1.82 10.23 -2.02
CA ASN A 194 2.13 9.38 -3.19
C ASN A 194 3.49 9.67 -3.84
N HIS A 195 4.31 10.55 -3.26
CA HIS A 195 5.59 10.96 -3.83
C HIS A 195 6.74 10.61 -2.89
N LYS A 196 7.93 10.45 -3.47
CA LYS A 196 9.19 10.17 -2.74
C LYS A 196 9.10 8.99 -1.77
N TYR A 197 8.25 8.01 -2.10
CA TYR A 197 8.08 6.83 -1.29
C TYR A 197 9.27 5.88 -1.47
N LYS A 198 9.52 5.09 -0.45
CA LYS A 198 10.70 4.22 -0.37
C LYS A 198 10.30 2.78 -0.59
N GLU A 199 11.18 2.04 -1.24
CA GLU A 199 11.14 0.59 -1.31
C GLU A 199 12.48 0.06 -0.81
N VAL A 200 12.41 -0.93 0.09
CA VAL A 200 13.57 -1.71 0.52
C VAL A 200 13.22 -3.17 0.32
N SER A 201 14.04 -3.84 -0.47
CA SER A 201 13.82 -5.20 -0.92
C SER A 201 14.99 -6.06 -0.45
N ILE A 202 14.72 -7.30 -0.03
CA ILE A 202 15.75 -8.23 0.45
C ILE A 202 15.48 -9.65 -0.08
N ASN A 203 16.53 -10.39 -0.43
CA ASN A 203 16.41 -11.83 -0.74
C ASN A 203 16.79 -12.72 0.44
N ALA A 204 16.63 -14.04 0.28
CA ALA A 204 16.97 -15.02 1.32
C ALA A 204 18.47 -15.06 1.71
N LEU A 205 19.38 -14.44 0.94
CA LEU A 205 20.79 -14.29 1.32
C LEU A 205 21.07 -13.01 2.12
N GLY A 206 20.04 -12.19 2.39
CA GLY A 206 20.20 -10.90 3.06
C GLY A 206 20.73 -9.77 2.15
N ILE A 207 20.70 -9.98 0.83
CA ILE A 207 21.11 -8.97 -0.15
C ILE A 207 19.98 -7.99 -0.36
N VAL A 208 20.31 -6.71 -0.22
CA VAL A 208 19.38 -5.59 -0.30
C VAL A 208 19.41 -4.96 -1.69
N SER A 209 18.25 -4.52 -2.14
CA SER A 209 18.13 -3.47 -3.16
C SER A 209 17.16 -2.44 -2.63
N ASP A 210 17.48 -1.16 -2.79
CA ASP A 210 16.63 -0.08 -2.33
C ASP A 210 16.50 1.02 -3.37
N ILE A 211 15.32 1.64 -3.38
CA ILE A 211 14.98 2.71 -4.31
C ILE A 211 14.03 3.69 -3.64
N MET A 212 14.24 4.97 -3.93
CA MET A 212 13.21 6.00 -3.72
C MET A 212 12.52 6.25 -5.06
N LEU A 213 11.19 6.24 -5.10
CA LEU A 213 10.46 6.64 -6.30
C LEU A 213 9.96 8.06 -6.17
N THR A 214 10.20 8.89 -7.19
CA THR A 214 9.70 10.28 -7.19
C THR A 214 8.18 10.32 -7.07
N ARG A 215 7.49 9.42 -7.79
CA ARG A 215 6.03 9.21 -7.81
C ARG A 215 5.72 7.85 -8.48
N PRO A 216 4.45 7.41 -8.62
CA PRO A 216 4.11 6.17 -9.30
C PRO A 216 4.63 6.12 -10.75
N TYR A 217 5.08 4.95 -11.22
CA TYR A 217 5.50 4.79 -12.62
C TYR A 217 4.41 5.17 -13.64
N MET A 218 3.14 4.93 -13.31
CA MET A 218 2.02 5.32 -14.18
C MET A 218 1.77 6.83 -14.21
N ASP A 219 2.47 7.59 -13.37
CA ASP A 219 2.47 9.04 -13.29
C ASP A 219 3.87 9.61 -13.62
N ASP A 220 4.59 8.94 -14.53
CA ASP A 220 5.92 9.33 -15.00
C ASP A 220 6.94 9.45 -13.85
N GLY A 221 6.86 8.50 -12.90
CA GLY A 221 7.79 8.36 -11.81
C GLY A 221 9.12 7.75 -12.23
N GLU A 222 10.19 8.18 -11.58
CA GLU A 222 11.54 7.68 -11.81
C GLU A 222 12.09 7.01 -10.53
N PRO A 223 12.78 5.88 -10.66
CA PRO A 223 13.47 5.26 -9.53
C PRO A 223 14.80 5.96 -9.31
N LEU A 224 14.97 6.52 -8.13
CA LEU A 224 16.19 7.17 -7.66
C LEU A 224 17.03 6.13 -6.91
N SER A 225 17.78 5.32 -7.65
CA SER A 225 18.64 4.25 -7.13
C SER A 225 19.93 4.75 -6.46
N PHE A 226 20.09 6.06 -6.28
CA PHE A 226 21.20 6.62 -5.49
C PHE A 226 20.82 6.77 -4.01
N TRP A 227 19.54 6.64 -3.69
CA TRP A 227 19.07 6.67 -2.31
C TRP A 227 19.34 5.32 -1.66
N GLU A 228 20.04 5.33 -0.53
CA GLU A 228 20.38 4.15 0.25
C GLU A 228 19.54 4.09 1.52
N SER A 229 19.04 2.91 1.85
CA SER A 229 18.20 2.71 3.05
C SER A 229 18.98 2.69 4.36
N ASP A 230 20.31 2.48 4.31
CA ASP A 230 21.18 2.19 5.46
C ASP A 230 20.62 1.09 6.39
N VAL A 231 19.81 0.18 5.86
CA VAL A 231 19.11 -0.81 6.67
C VAL A 231 20.09 -1.76 7.38
N VAL A 232 19.92 -1.92 8.68
CA VAL A 232 20.54 -3.03 9.42
C VAL A 232 19.58 -4.21 9.31
N ARG A 233 20.07 -5.37 8.87
CA ARG A 233 19.24 -6.49 8.45
C ARG A 233 19.88 -7.83 8.77
N ALA A 234 19.04 -8.82 9.02
CA ALA A 234 19.44 -10.21 9.15
C ALA A 234 18.35 -11.13 8.61
N VAL A 235 18.76 -12.30 8.15
CA VAL A 235 17.89 -13.34 7.63
C VAL A 235 18.19 -14.64 8.34
N HIS A 236 17.16 -15.31 8.84
CA HIS A 236 17.26 -16.67 9.37
C HIS A 236 16.48 -17.62 8.45
N ILE A 237 17.07 -18.80 8.18
CA ILE A 237 16.45 -19.84 7.37
C ILE A 237 16.40 -21.12 8.20
N ASP A 238 15.22 -21.71 8.31
CA ASP A 238 15.07 -23.04 8.86
C ASP A 238 15.33 -24.09 7.77
N GLY A 239 16.59 -24.54 7.69
CA GLY A 239 17.09 -25.46 6.68
C GLY A 239 18.17 -24.81 5.80
N PRO A 240 18.65 -25.51 4.76
CA PRO A 240 19.66 -24.96 3.84
C PRO A 240 19.04 -24.03 2.78
N VAL A 241 19.83 -23.09 2.27
CA VAL A 241 19.51 -22.33 1.06
C VAL A 241 20.05 -23.05 -0.17
N ASN A 242 19.32 -23.03 -1.29
CA ASN A 242 19.73 -23.61 -2.57
C ASN A 242 20.01 -25.13 -2.55
N ASP A 243 19.42 -25.88 -1.61
CA ASP A 243 19.60 -27.34 -1.50
C ASP A 243 18.25 -28.06 -1.57
N PRO A 244 17.87 -28.59 -2.75
CA PRO A 244 16.61 -29.30 -2.94
C PRO A 244 16.54 -30.67 -2.25
N SER A 245 17.65 -31.20 -1.73
CA SER A 245 17.65 -32.48 -1.01
C SER A 245 17.05 -32.37 0.40
N ARG A 246 16.94 -31.15 0.92
CA ARG A 246 16.46 -30.86 2.27
C ARG A 246 15.42 -29.75 2.24
N ARG A 247 14.18 -30.13 2.52
CA ARG A 247 13.05 -29.20 2.57
C ARG A 247 13.20 -28.20 3.72
N ASN A 248 12.97 -26.92 3.44
CA ASN A 248 12.85 -25.87 4.45
C ASN A 248 11.48 -25.88 5.13
N ARG A 249 11.31 -25.08 6.18
CA ARG A 249 9.98 -24.78 6.75
C ARG A 249 9.58 -23.33 6.56
N TYR A 250 10.52 -22.42 6.78
CA TYR A 250 10.34 -20.98 6.66
C TYR A 250 11.68 -20.27 6.58
N TRP A 251 11.63 -19.00 6.27
CA TRP A 251 12.68 -18.04 6.55
C TRP A 251 12.07 -16.78 7.17
N THR A 252 12.88 -16.05 7.92
CA THR A 252 12.49 -14.81 8.58
C THR A 252 13.46 -13.71 8.23
N VAL A 253 12.92 -12.49 8.20
CA VAL A 253 13.68 -11.27 7.95
C VAL A 253 13.51 -10.36 9.15
N GLU A 254 14.61 -9.78 9.61
CA GLU A 254 14.61 -8.63 10.50
C GLU A 254 15.27 -7.43 9.83
N MET A 255 14.65 -6.26 9.98
CA MET A 255 15.17 -4.98 9.50
C MET A 255 15.05 -3.93 10.61
N ALA A 256 16.07 -3.09 10.75
CA ALA A 256 16.02 -1.81 11.42
C ALA A 256 16.37 -0.73 10.38
N ILE A 257 15.36 0.05 9.99
CA ILE A 257 15.45 1.08 8.95
C ILE A 257 15.50 2.45 9.62
N PRO A 258 16.59 3.22 9.49
CA PRO A 258 16.70 4.53 10.11
C PRO A 258 15.65 5.52 9.60
N PHE A 259 14.99 6.25 10.52
CA PHE A 259 14.00 7.28 10.14
C PHE A 259 14.60 8.37 9.26
N LYS A 260 15.86 8.75 9.51
CA LYS A 260 16.57 9.72 8.67
C LYS A 260 16.57 9.34 7.18
N GLN A 261 16.63 8.05 6.85
CA GLN A 261 16.60 7.58 5.46
C GLN A 261 15.19 7.52 4.90
N LEU A 262 14.21 7.06 5.69
CA LEU A 262 12.79 7.07 5.31
C LEU A 262 12.25 8.50 5.08
N TYR A 263 12.89 9.49 5.71
CA TYR A 263 12.54 10.90 5.60
C TYR A 263 13.40 11.70 4.60
N ALA A 264 14.42 11.07 4.00
CA ALA A 264 15.30 11.72 3.04
C ALA A 264 14.50 12.30 1.86
N GLY A 265 14.62 13.61 1.66
CA GLY A 265 13.93 14.36 0.60
C GLY A 265 12.54 14.91 0.97
N LEU A 266 12.08 14.73 2.21
CA LEU A 266 10.75 15.15 2.67
C LEU A 266 10.75 16.42 3.54
N GLY A 267 11.88 17.10 3.67
CA GLY A 267 11.99 18.33 4.47
C GLY A 267 11.94 18.11 5.99
N ARG A 268 12.14 16.87 6.43
CA ARG A 268 12.30 16.49 7.84
C ARG A 268 13.77 16.49 8.24
N THR A 269 14.04 16.72 9.52
CA THR A 269 15.42 16.77 10.06
C THR A 269 15.92 15.38 10.45
N GLU A 270 17.25 15.21 10.59
CA GLU A 270 17.87 13.91 10.90
C GLU A 270 17.40 13.31 12.24
N GLY A 271 16.96 14.15 13.19
CA GLY A 271 16.42 13.72 14.48
C GLY A 271 14.91 13.55 14.51
N ASP A 272 14.22 13.78 13.39
CA ASP A 272 12.77 13.62 13.35
C ASP A 272 12.40 12.13 13.43
N VAL A 273 11.36 11.85 14.22
CA VAL A 273 10.74 10.53 14.35
C VAL A 273 9.23 10.67 14.18
N PRO A 274 8.49 9.57 13.95
CA PRO A 274 7.03 9.62 13.87
C PRO A 274 6.44 10.21 15.14
N LYS A 275 5.46 11.08 14.99
CA LYS A 275 4.68 11.57 16.14
C LYS A 275 3.66 10.51 16.58
N ASP A 276 3.26 10.53 17.84
CA ASP A 276 2.10 9.75 18.29
C ASP A 276 0.88 10.06 17.41
N ARG A 277 0.21 9.01 16.91
CA ARG A 277 -0.90 9.03 15.93
C ARG A 277 -0.50 9.34 14.49
N GLU A 278 0.77 9.57 14.18
CA GLU A 278 1.20 9.75 12.79
C GLU A 278 0.86 8.48 11.98
N ILE A 279 0.29 8.68 10.80
CA ILE A 279 -0.14 7.60 9.91
C ILE A 279 0.70 7.66 8.65
N TRP A 280 1.24 6.51 8.26
CA TRP A 280 1.90 6.32 6.97
C TRP A 280 1.09 5.36 6.11
N ARG A 281 1.30 5.47 4.80
CA ARG A 281 0.91 4.43 3.86
C ARG A 281 2.04 3.42 3.76
N ALA A 282 1.71 2.14 3.87
CA ALA A 282 2.70 1.07 3.79
C ALA A 282 2.15 -0.17 3.10
N ASN A 283 3.02 -0.90 2.43
CA ASN A 283 2.72 -2.25 2.01
C ASN A 283 3.97 -3.13 2.07
N PHE A 284 3.72 -4.43 2.06
CA PHE A 284 4.72 -5.46 2.11
C PHE A 284 4.42 -6.45 1.00
N MET A 285 5.45 -6.92 0.31
CA MET A 285 5.29 -7.87 -0.80
C MET A 285 6.24 -9.04 -0.65
N ARG A 286 5.78 -10.22 -1.06
CA ARG A 286 6.60 -11.36 -1.39
C ARG A 286 6.53 -11.58 -2.90
N THR A 287 7.68 -11.71 -3.53
CA THR A 287 7.75 -12.28 -4.88
C THR A 287 8.04 -13.76 -4.75
N GLU A 288 7.13 -14.58 -5.28
CA GLU A 288 7.19 -16.03 -5.17
C GLU A 288 7.23 -16.68 -6.56
N TRP A 289 8.29 -17.43 -6.82
CA TRP A 289 8.47 -18.13 -8.09
C TRP A 289 8.21 -19.60 -7.92
N GLN A 290 7.46 -20.18 -8.85
CA GLN A 290 7.38 -21.63 -8.94
C GLN A 290 8.70 -22.19 -9.46
N THR A 291 9.26 -23.15 -8.73
CA THR A 291 10.50 -23.84 -9.11
C THR A 291 10.27 -25.32 -9.38
N GLU A 292 11.20 -25.90 -10.13
CA GLU A 292 11.40 -27.33 -10.25
C GLU A 292 12.83 -27.71 -9.86
N VAL A 293 13.04 -28.97 -9.51
CA VAL A 293 14.36 -29.49 -9.17
C VAL A 293 14.97 -30.11 -10.41
N VAL A 294 16.11 -29.55 -10.86
CA VAL A 294 16.91 -30.09 -11.96
C VAL A 294 18.31 -30.37 -11.44
N GLY A 295 18.64 -31.66 -11.31
CA GLY A 295 19.86 -32.09 -10.62
C GLY A 295 19.81 -31.69 -9.14
N SER A 296 20.78 -30.92 -8.69
CA SER A 296 20.88 -30.43 -7.30
C SER A 296 20.51 -28.95 -7.14
N LYS A 297 19.71 -28.39 -8.06
CA LYS A 297 19.35 -26.96 -8.05
C LYS A 297 17.86 -26.74 -8.22
N TYR A 298 17.38 -25.66 -7.63
CA TYR A 298 16.09 -25.06 -7.97
C TYR A 298 16.24 -24.24 -9.25
N LEU A 299 15.36 -24.48 -10.23
CA LEU A 299 15.21 -23.65 -11.43
C LEU A 299 13.77 -23.14 -11.51
N LYS A 300 13.60 -21.90 -11.95
CA LYS A 300 12.26 -21.34 -12.20
C LYS A 300 11.57 -22.11 -13.31
N LYS A 301 10.29 -22.37 -13.14
CA LYS A 301 9.42 -22.85 -14.22
C LYS A 301 9.18 -21.72 -15.21
N LEU A 302 9.64 -21.89 -16.45
CA LEU A 302 9.61 -20.85 -17.48
C LEU A 302 8.21 -20.60 -18.06
N ASP A 303 7.27 -21.53 -17.87
CA ASP A 303 5.86 -21.44 -18.26
C ASP A 303 4.99 -20.76 -17.18
N LYS A 304 5.58 -20.31 -16.08
CA LYS A 304 4.90 -19.68 -14.95
C LYS A 304 5.43 -18.27 -14.72
N GLU A 305 4.50 -17.36 -14.48
CA GLU A 305 4.82 -16.02 -13.97
C GLU A 305 5.08 -16.08 -12.46
N ALA A 306 5.68 -15.02 -11.92
CA ALA A 306 5.82 -14.86 -10.49
C ALA A 306 4.45 -14.60 -9.84
N ASP A 307 4.24 -15.22 -8.69
CA ASP A 307 3.15 -14.87 -7.80
C ASP A 307 3.58 -13.62 -6.98
N PHE A 308 2.74 -12.59 -6.97
CA PHE A 308 2.95 -11.39 -6.14
C PHE A 308 1.92 -11.37 -5.02
N TRP A 309 2.39 -11.59 -3.80
CA TRP A 309 1.55 -11.62 -2.61
C TRP A 309 1.85 -10.43 -1.72
N VAL A 310 0.83 -9.75 -1.23
CA VAL A 310 0.94 -8.49 -0.51
C VAL A 310 0.08 -8.47 0.74
N TRP A 311 0.44 -7.62 1.70
CA TRP A 311 -0.41 -7.37 2.87
C TRP A 311 -1.71 -6.65 2.49
N GLN A 312 -1.65 -5.60 1.68
CA GLN A 312 -2.83 -4.89 1.16
C GLN A 312 -2.97 -5.11 -0.36
N PRO A 313 -4.07 -5.72 -0.86
CA PRO A 313 -4.29 -5.85 -2.30
C PRO A 313 -4.67 -4.51 -2.95
N HIS A 314 -4.25 -4.31 -4.20
CA HIS A 314 -4.50 -3.08 -4.97
C HIS A 314 -5.51 -3.25 -6.11
N GLY A 315 -5.90 -4.50 -6.41
CA GLY A 315 -6.80 -4.82 -7.53
C GLY A 315 -6.09 -4.98 -8.87
N VAL A 316 -4.77 -4.79 -8.92
CA VAL A 316 -3.94 -4.87 -10.12
C VAL A 316 -2.53 -5.32 -9.73
N ALA A 317 -1.85 -6.05 -10.62
CA ALA A 317 -0.45 -6.46 -10.44
C ALA A 317 0.53 -5.28 -10.61
N ASN A 318 0.39 -4.27 -9.76
CA ASN A 318 1.24 -3.08 -9.69
C ASN A 318 1.40 -2.67 -8.23
N LEU A 319 2.61 -2.82 -7.69
CA LEU A 319 2.94 -2.49 -6.30
C LEU A 319 3.11 -0.98 -6.08
N HIS A 320 3.43 -0.23 -7.12
CA HIS A 320 3.79 1.19 -7.07
C HIS A 320 2.56 2.10 -7.13
N LEU A 321 1.59 1.84 -6.26
CA LEU A 321 0.35 2.61 -6.10
C LEU A 321 0.12 2.96 -4.62
N PRO A 322 0.87 3.93 -4.05
CA PRO A 322 0.79 4.26 -2.62
C PRO A 322 -0.62 4.60 -2.14
N ASP A 323 -1.45 5.20 -3.01
CA ASP A 323 -2.84 5.53 -2.70
C ASP A 323 -3.72 4.31 -2.41
N LYS A 324 -3.25 3.11 -2.77
CA LYS A 324 -3.91 1.82 -2.54
C LYS A 324 -3.28 1.00 -1.41
N TRP A 325 -2.16 1.45 -0.83
CA TRP A 325 -1.48 0.74 0.25
C TRP A 325 -2.27 0.75 1.56
N GLY A 326 -1.88 -0.14 2.47
CA GLY A 326 -2.41 -0.18 3.84
C GLY A 326 -1.95 1.01 4.66
N LEU A 327 -2.44 1.11 5.89
CA LEU A 327 -2.12 2.20 6.81
C LEU A 327 -1.44 1.68 8.07
N ILE A 328 -0.31 2.28 8.44
CA ILE A 328 0.33 2.01 9.72
C ILE A 328 0.25 3.26 10.59
N GLN A 329 -0.05 3.09 11.88
CA GLN A 329 -0.16 4.21 12.83
C GLN A 329 0.81 4.04 13.99
N PHE A 330 1.63 5.06 14.22
CA PHE A 330 2.62 5.08 15.30
C PHE A 330 1.97 5.45 16.62
N ARG A 331 2.31 4.71 17.68
CA ARG A 331 1.75 4.89 19.01
C ARG A 331 2.82 4.85 20.11
N GLU A 332 2.73 5.80 21.02
CA GLU A 332 3.55 5.91 22.24
C GLU A 332 2.74 5.53 23.50
N VAL A 333 1.98 4.45 23.40
CA VAL A 333 1.17 3.90 24.51
C VAL A 333 1.50 2.43 24.75
N ALA A 334 0.97 1.86 25.82
CA ALA A 334 1.14 0.45 26.13
C ALA A 334 0.63 -0.44 24.97
N ILE A 335 1.33 -1.54 24.73
CA ILE A 335 0.98 -2.49 23.68
C ILE A 335 -0.45 -3.01 23.91
N ASN A 336 -1.23 -3.11 22.83
CA ASN A 336 -2.63 -3.52 22.82
C ASN A 336 -3.59 -2.60 23.62
N SER A 337 -3.16 -1.40 24.03
CA SER A 337 -4.03 -0.45 24.75
C SER A 337 -4.88 0.42 23.82
N THR A 338 -4.73 0.29 22.50
CA THR A 338 -5.47 1.06 21.50
C THR A 338 -5.70 0.23 20.24
N THR A 339 -6.70 0.63 19.47
CA THR A 339 -6.87 0.22 18.07
C THR A 339 -6.41 1.34 17.14
N PHE A 340 -6.36 1.05 15.84
CA PHE A 340 -6.09 2.06 14.82
C PHE A 340 -7.17 3.15 14.85
N GLN A 341 -6.75 4.41 14.83
CA GLN A 341 -7.63 5.56 14.84
C GLN A 341 -7.52 6.32 13.52
N PRO A 342 -8.57 6.35 12.69
CA PRO A 342 -8.54 7.03 11.40
C PRO A 342 -8.25 8.52 11.53
N ASP A 343 -7.48 9.06 10.59
CA ASP A 343 -7.30 10.50 10.47
C ASP A 343 -8.63 11.15 10.02
N LYS A 344 -8.98 12.28 10.61
CA LYS A 344 -10.12 13.11 10.16
C LYS A 344 -9.96 13.56 8.71
N LYS A 345 -8.72 13.66 8.22
CA LYS A 345 -8.38 13.96 6.83
C LYS A 345 -8.68 12.81 5.86
N TRP A 346 -8.98 11.59 6.34
CA TRP A 346 -9.15 10.40 5.50
C TRP A 346 -10.21 10.55 4.41
N VAL A 347 -11.38 11.12 4.74
CA VAL A 347 -12.44 11.37 3.77
C VAL A 347 -12.02 12.38 2.69
N THR A 348 -11.24 13.40 3.08
CA THR A 348 -10.70 14.40 2.16
C THR A 348 -9.64 13.80 1.24
N ILE A 349 -8.73 12.97 1.77
CA ILE A 349 -7.73 12.24 0.98
C ILE A 349 -8.41 11.37 -0.09
N ASN A 350 -9.46 10.62 0.29
CA ASN A 350 -10.20 9.78 -0.66
C ASN A 350 -10.96 10.61 -1.70
N ALA A 351 -11.58 11.72 -1.30
CA ALA A 351 -12.26 12.62 -2.25
C ALA A 351 -11.28 13.14 -3.32
N LEU A 352 -10.08 13.56 -2.92
CA LEU A 352 -9.03 14.01 -3.83
C LEU A 352 -8.61 12.89 -4.80
N LEU A 353 -8.36 11.70 -4.28
CA LEU A 353 -7.93 10.54 -5.08
C LEU A 353 -9.04 10.01 -6.01
N ASP A 354 -10.30 10.10 -5.61
CA ASP A 354 -11.44 9.74 -6.46
C ASP A 354 -11.60 10.72 -7.62
N VAL A 355 -11.43 12.03 -7.38
CA VAL A 355 -11.40 13.02 -8.46
C VAL A 355 -10.22 12.77 -9.38
N TYR A 356 -9.03 12.52 -8.83
CA TYR A 356 -7.84 12.19 -9.62
C TYR A 356 -8.08 10.98 -10.53
N ARG A 357 -8.62 9.88 -10.00
CA ARG A 357 -8.94 8.67 -10.77
C ARG A 357 -10.01 8.95 -11.83
N ALA A 358 -11.06 9.69 -11.49
CA ALA A 358 -12.11 10.07 -12.43
C ALA A 358 -11.57 10.94 -13.59
N GLN A 359 -10.64 11.87 -13.31
CA GLN A 359 -9.98 12.68 -14.33
C GLN A 359 -9.12 11.83 -15.27
N LYS A 360 -8.35 10.87 -14.73
CA LYS A 360 -7.53 9.95 -15.53
C LYS A 360 -8.41 9.07 -16.43
N ALA A 361 -9.52 8.55 -15.89
CA ALA A 361 -10.50 7.79 -16.65
C ALA A 361 -11.16 8.63 -17.76
N TYR A 362 -11.60 9.85 -17.44
CA TYR A 362 -12.21 10.76 -18.40
C TYR A 362 -11.24 11.14 -19.53
N LYS A 363 -9.98 11.44 -19.21
CA LYS A 363 -8.94 11.73 -20.21
C LYS A 363 -8.65 10.55 -21.11
N ALA A 364 -8.60 9.33 -20.58
CA ALA A 364 -8.33 8.15 -21.40
C ALA A 364 -9.39 7.92 -22.48
N VAL A 365 -10.65 8.29 -22.20
CA VAL A 365 -11.77 8.15 -23.15
C VAL A 365 -11.87 9.37 -24.09
N THR A 366 -11.66 10.58 -23.57
CA THR A 366 -11.96 11.82 -24.30
C THR A 366 -10.74 12.57 -24.83
N GLY A 367 -9.54 12.18 -24.40
CA GLY A 367 -8.28 12.87 -24.70
C GLY A 367 -8.00 14.12 -23.88
N ARG A 368 -8.88 14.54 -22.96
CA ARG A 368 -8.75 15.78 -22.16
C ARG A 368 -9.25 15.64 -20.72
N TYR A 369 -8.86 16.56 -19.86
CA TYR A 369 -9.45 16.73 -18.52
C TYR A 369 -10.68 17.65 -18.54
N THR A 370 -11.44 17.72 -17.45
CA THR A 370 -12.65 18.56 -17.35
C THR A 370 -12.83 19.20 -15.98
N GLU A 371 -13.35 20.44 -15.92
CA GLU A 371 -13.78 21.07 -14.65
C GLU A 371 -15.21 20.66 -14.25
N LYS A 372 -15.93 20.03 -15.17
CA LYS A 372 -17.35 19.68 -15.02
C LYS A 372 -17.51 18.40 -14.20
N LYS A 373 -17.87 18.55 -12.92
CA LYS A 373 -18.06 17.44 -11.97
C LYS A 373 -19.12 16.43 -12.40
N ASP A 374 -20.14 16.84 -13.15
CA ASP A 374 -21.20 15.95 -13.69
C ASP A 374 -20.71 15.02 -14.80
N GLN A 375 -19.55 15.33 -15.40
CA GLN A 375 -18.87 14.47 -16.37
C GLN A 375 -17.90 13.47 -15.71
N LEU A 376 -17.63 13.68 -14.42
CA LEU A 376 -16.81 12.82 -13.60
C LEU A 376 -17.77 11.97 -12.76
N HIS A 377 -17.75 10.66 -12.92
CA HIS A 377 -18.63 9.76 -12.16
C HIS A 377 -18.19 9.66 -10.68
N LEU A 378 -18.26 10.78 -9.96
CA LEU A 378 -17.72 10.94 -8.61
C LEU A 378 -18.66 10.33 -7.56
N PRO A 379 -18.10 9.78 -6.47
CA PRO A 379 -18.92 9.28 -5.37
C PRO A 379 -19.75 10.39 -4.71
N PRO A 380 -20.98 10.10 -4.26
CA PRO A 380 -21.90 11.06 -3.66
C PRO A 380 -21.34 11.82 -2.45
N TYR A 381 -20.45 11.20 -1.67
CA TYR A 381 -19.85 11.85 -0.49
C TYR A 381 -18.96 13.06 -0.86
N THR A 382 -18.49 13.12 -2.11
CA THR A 382 -17.71 14.25 -2.64
C THR A 382 -18.58 15.42 -3.12
N LEU A 383 -19.84 15.16 -3.47
CA LEU A 383 -20.75 16.15 -4.10
C LEU A 383 -21.88 16.61 -3.18
N SER A 384 -22.26 15.81 -2.18
CA SER A 384 -23.37 16.06 -1.25
C SER A 384 -23.19 17.29 -0.35
N LYS A 385 -21.99 17.89 -0.32
CA LYS A 385 -21.58 18.98 0.58
C LYS A 385 -21.56 18.63 2.07
N ARG A 386 -21.84 17.38 2.42
CA ARG A 386 -21.90 16.91 3.80
C ARG A 386 -20.53 16.58 4.37
N CYS A 387 -19.69 15.92 3.58
CA CYS A 387 -18.34 15.52 3.98
C CYS A 387 -17.28 16.50 3.44
N ILE A 388 -17.47 16.91 2.18
CA ILE A 388 -16.64 17.87 1.48
C ILE A 388 -17.52 19.08 1.18
N ARG A 389 -17.38 20.16 1.95
CA ARG A 389 -18.21 21.37 1.84
C ARG A 389 -18.08 22.01 0.46
N ASP A 390 -16.86 22.00 -0.07
CA ASP A 390 -16.57 22.51 -1.40
C ASP A 390 -15.45 21.70 -2.07
N LEU A 391 -15.60 21.49 -3.37
CA LEU A 391 -14.67 20.72 -4.20
C LEU A 391 -14.39 21.54 -5.46
N ASP A 392 -13.20 22.10 -5.59
CA ASP A 392 -12.81 22.93 -6.73
C ASP A 392 -11.91 22.13 -7.66
N ILE A 393 -12.18 22.18 -8.97
CA ILE A 393 -11.35 21.57 -10.01
C ILE A 393 -10.98 22.68 -10.98
N LYS A 394 -9.69 22.92 -11.11
CA LYS A 394 -9.14 23.91 -12.05
C LYS A 394 -8.25 23.21 -13.05
N LEU A 395 -8.44 23.50 -14.32
CA LEU A 395 -7.50 23.09 -15.36
C LEU A 395 -6.40 24.13 -15.54
N ASP A 396 -5.22 23.65 -15.90
CA ASP A 396 -4.12 24.47 -16.36
C ASP A 396 -3.56 23.92 -17.69
N TRP A 397 -2.49 24.51 -18.18
CA TRP A 397 -1.89 24.16 -19.47
C TRP A 397 -1.36 22.71 -19.54
N GLY A 398 -1.11 22.07 -18.40
CA GLY A 398 -0.52 20.73 -18.31
C GLY A 398 -1.46 19.67 -17.72
N GLY A 399 -2.52 20.07 -17.03
CA GLY A 399 -3.46 19.14 -16.43
C GLY A 399 -4.54 19.81 -15.57
N PHE A 400 -4.60 19.41 -14.31
CA PHE A 400 -5.59 19.82 -13.33
C PHE A 400 -5.00 19.91 -11.92
N ARG A 401 -5.61 20.79 -11.12
CA ARG A 401 -5.48 20.89 -9.67
C ARG A 401 -6.86 20.77 -9.04
N VAL A 402 -6.96 19.97 -7.98
CA VAL A 402 -8.17 19.79 -7.18
C VAL A 402 -7.94 20.38 -5.81
N THR A 403 -8.94 21.05 -5.26
CA THR A 403 -8.99 21.47 -3.85
C THR A 403 -10.26 20.92 -3.22
N ALA A 404 -10.13 20.15 -2.15
CA ALA A 404 -11.24 19.62 -1.38
C ALA A 404 -11.25 20.29 0.00
N ARG A 405 -12.34 21.00 0.30
CA ARG A 405 -12.56 21.68 1.58
C ARG A 405 -13.39 20.79 2.49
N PRO A 406 -12.84 20.28 3.60
CA PRO A 406 -13.59 19.44 4.52
C PRO A 406 -14.78 20.19 5.12
N ALA A 407 -15.79 19.46 5.58
CA ALA A 407 -16.92 20.02 6.30
C ALA A 407 -16.54 20.59 7.68
N GLU A 408 -15.55 19.99 8.34
CA GLU A 408 -14.96 20.50 9.58
C GLU A 408 -14.01 21.66 9.26
N GLU A 409 -14.44 22.91 9.46
CA GLU A 409 -13.72 24.13 9.03
C GLU A 409 -12.35 24.36 9.69
N PHE A 410 -12.05 23.67 10.80
CA PHE A 410 -10.75 23.75 11.44
C PHE A 410 -9.70 22.83 10.80
N LEU A 411 -10.12 21.92 9.91
CA LEU A 411 -9.21 21.09 9.13
C LEU A 411 -8.72 21.88 7.91
N GLU A 412 -7.44 21.70 7.58
CA GLU A 412 -6.84 22.31 6.40
C GLU A 412 -7.51 21.81 5.10
N ASP A 413 -7.56 22.69 4.10
CA ASP A 413 -7.92 22.31 2.74
C ASP A 413 -6.92 21.28 2.21
N GLY A 414 -7.45 20.23 1.60
CA GLY A 414 -6.66 19.20 0.93
C GLY A 414 -6.57 19.49 -0.56
N HIS A 415 -5.47 19.08 -1.18
CA HIS A 415 -5.24 19.32 -2.59
C HIS A 415 -4.62 18.10 -3.28
N THR A 416 -4.88 17.97 -4.58
CA THR A 416 -4.15 17.06 -5.45
C THR A 416 -3.97 17.63 -6.85
N ARG A 417 -3.07 17.06 -7.64
CA ARG A 417 -2.79 17.47 -9.01
C ARG A 417 -2.60 16.27 -9.93
N THR A 418 -2.24 16.52 -11.18
CA THR A 418 -2.26 15.53 -12.27
C THR A 418 -1.27 14.37 -12.12
N ASP A 419 -0.28 14.51 -11.25
CA ASP A 419 0.71 13.48 -10.91
C ASP A 419 0.42 12.80 -9.57
N ARG A 420 -0.82 12.92 -9.06
CA ARG A 420 -1.31 12.30 -7.83
C ARG A 420 -0.63 12.80 -6.55
N PHE A 421 0.14 13.88 -6.59
CA PHE A 421 0.66 14.49 -5.36
C PHE A 421 -0.51 14.92 -4.47
N VAL A 422 -0.50 14.54 -3.19
CA VAL A 422 -1.51 14.94 -2.20
C VAL A 422 -0.86 15.74 -1.08
N TRP A 423 -1.43 16.89 -0.74
CA TRP A 423 -0.96 17.72 0.37
C TRP A 423 -2.12 18.48 1.02
N PHE A 424 -1.86 19.08 2.18
CA PHE A 424 -2.80 19.89 2.95
C PHE A 424 -2.20 21.26 3.25
N GLY A 425 -3.02 22.30 3.17
CA GLY A 425 -2.57 23.69 3.37
C GLY A 425 -1.63 24.16 2.25
N GLU A 426 -0.52 24.81 2.62
CA GLU A 426 0.46 25.28 1.65
C GLU A 426 1.24 24.13 1.02
N GLU A 427 1.47 24.23 -0.29
CA GLU A 427 2.25 23.24 -1.04
C GLU A 427 3.73 23.34 -0.64
N LYS A 428 4.20 22.35 0.11
CA LYS A 428 5.59 22.23 0.59
C LYS A 428 6.32 21.11 -0.14
N GLU A 429 6.25 21.11 -1.46
CA GLU A 429 7.03 20.15 -2.23
C GLU A 429 8.48 20.65 -2.33
N ASN A 430 9.41 19.90 -1.74
CA ASN A 430 10.83 20.13 -1.96
C ASN A 430 11.20 19.49 -3.29
N PHE A 431 11.58 20.26 -4.30
CA PHE A 431 12.22 19.69 -5.49
C PHE A 431 13.65 19.29 -5.14
N PHE A 432 14.11 18.13 -5.62
CA PHE A 432 15.50 17.69 -5.44
C PHE A 432 16.46 18.56 -6.24
#